data_AF-A0A5J4SQR4-F1
#
_entry.id   AF-A0A5J4SQR4-F1
#
_cell.length_a   1.000
_cell.length_b   1.000
_cell.length_c   1.000
_cell.angle_alpha   90.00
_cell.angle_beta   90.00
_cell.angle_gamma   90.00
#
_symmetry.space_group_name_H-M   'P 1'
#
loop_
_entity.id
_entity.type
_entity.pdbx_description
1 polymer ?
#
loop_
_entity_poly.entity_id
_entity_poly.type
_entity_poly.pdbx_seq_one_letter_code
_entity_poly.pdbx_strand_id
1 'polypeptide(L)'
;MEEIEITNGRGFAPISGGGILTFEIQGINERETILHKHYQDIYSRYLNENQTMHVGNFIVPMWGEGHNLYPQEVFSITSENKLLPEVIKKQVKFLFGKGPRLYREIIQGEGEKQHRVRLPVEMPEVDEWLESWEEMGHPHYWEYLKNLIVDYYYVNTCCTKYHLSRARRLNAQSTPAVKKIIALSYIGSDEARLATTGHSLQKRIKNEDCRYVIVGDWLNPNRYEYEVFHRLDPSDPFKYPVPVSFNTEKNFTKWVYAFNDWFKGLLEWIKASNLTPRYLNSYLKNALNAHVHVSIPGSWYNSQKEILQAICQQNLTENAPVQSEYKGVKLVDGKGTAIPFYESMVEQLIACELRKITSMLSGEGKNQGKLWASTKWGEEGWEFKEFPGKFKDFISSLIEYDKRSDQVILAGKGISSSITNVENDGVISKSGSDVYYNYLIYIASLVQDEYYITKEINRAIHLNFPDTKKQGIKLGFWIDIPAKLQDTSPGDRLQQTATGDPKSNITKKQEQ
;
A
#
# COMPACT_ATOMS: atom_id res chain seq x y z
N MET A 1 15.76 -2.41 48.94
CA MET A 1 15.56 -1.89 47.58
C MET A 1 16.94 -1.58 47.07
N GLU A 2 17.50 -2.46 46.22
CA GLU A 2 18.80 -2.24 45.60
C GLU A 2 18.64 -1.12 44.55
N GLU A 3 19.48 -0.08 44.66
CA GLU A 3 19.47 1.09 43.81
C GLU A 3 19.97 0.69 42.40
N ILE A 4 19.10 0.83 41.40
CA ILE A 4 19.46 0.58 40.00
C ILE A 4 19.94 1.91 39.41
N GLU A 5 21.24 2.03 39.15
CA GLU A 5 21.80 3.19 38.46
C GLU A 5 21.90 2.92 36.95
N ILE A 6 21.38 3.84 36.14
CA ILE A 6 21.40 3.76 34.67
C ILE A 6 22.12 5.01 34.12
N THR A 7 23.18 4.80 33.35
CA THR A 7 23.93 5.86 32.66
C THR A 7 24.20 5.47 31.21
N ASN A 8 23.82 6.34 30.26
CA ASN A 8 24.02 6.16 28.81
C ASN A 8 23.55 4.79 28.25
N GLY A 9 22.39 4.33 28.72
CA GLY A 9 21.82 3.04 28.30
C GLY A 9 22.54 1.82 28.85
N ARG A 10 23.44 1.96 29.83
CA ARG A 10 23.96 0.85 30.61
C ARG A 10 23.52 1.01 32.05
N GLY A 11 22.94 -0.05 32.60
CA GLY A 11 22.52 -0.12 33.99
C GLY A 11 23.28 -1.20 34.74
N PHE A 12 23.50 -0.97 36.03
CA PHE A 12 24.00 -2.00 36.94
C PHE A 12 23.10 -2.11 38.16
N ALA A 13 22.86 -3.36 38.56
CA ALA A 13 22.12 -3.68 39.78
C ALA A 13 22.97 -4.66 40.61
N PRO A 14 23.33 -4.32 41.86
CA PRO A 14 23.95 -5.29 42.75
C PRO A 14 22.93 -6.38 43.09
N ILE A 15 23.34 -7.65 43.09
CA ILE A 15 22.52 -8.80 43.51
C ILE A 15 22.89 -9.17 44.94
N SER A 16 21.88 -9.39 45.78
CA SER A 16 22.03 -9.83 47.17
C SER A 16 22.71 -11.21 47.23
N GLY A 17 24.03 -11.22 47.45
CA GLY A 17 24.88 -12.41 47.34
C GLY A 17 26.28 -12.18 46.76
N GLY A 18 26.60 -10.94 46.36
CA GLY A 18 27.96 -10.57 45.92
C GLY A 18 28.19 -10.59 44.42
N GLY A 19 27.11 -10.55 43.61
CA GLY A 19 27.18 -10.44 42.16
C GLY A 19 26.74 -9.05 41.66
N ILE A 20 27.19 -8.65 40.48
CA ILE A 20 26.74 -7.43 39.79
C ILE A 20 26.03 -7.84 38.50
N LEU A 21 24.77 -7.46 38.34
CA LEU A 21 24.03 -7.61 37.08
C LEU A 21 24.23 -6.34 36.25
N THR A 22 24.94 -6.45 35.13
CA THR A 22 25.02 -5.36 34.14
C THR A 22 24.04 -5.63 33.00
N PHE A 23 23.23 -4.65 32.64
CA PHE A 23 22.34 -4.72 31.49
C PHE A 23 22.52 -3.49 30.59
N GLU A 24 22.38 -3.66 29.28
CA GLU A 24 22.46 -2.58 28.30
C GLU A 24 21.08 -2.42 27.63
N ILE A 25 20.50 -1.23 27.78
CA ILE A 25 19.31 -0.78 27.08
C ILE A 25 19.77 -0.01 25.83
N GLN A 26 19.74 -0.69 24.68
CA GLN A 26 19.95 -0.02 23.39
C GLN A 26 18.67 0.75 22.97
N GLY A 27 18.85 1.88 22.27
CA GLY A 27 17.74 2.67 21.69
C GLY A 27 17.26 3.89 22.50
N ILE A 28 17.83 4.19 23.66
CA ILE A 28 17.43 5.37 24.48
C ILE A 28 17.64 6.69 23.71
N ASN A 29 18.76 6.83 22.98
CA ASN A 29 19.04 8.01 22.16
C ASN A 29 18.06 8.18 20.99
N GLU A 30 17.47 7.09 20.49
CA GLU A 30 16.55 7.13 19.33
C GLU A 30 15.22 7.81 19.71
N ARG A 31 14.74 7.62 20.94
CA ARG A 31 13.48 8.20 21.43
C ARG A 31 13.54 9.73 21.53
N GLU A 32 14.64 10.27 22.05
CA GLU A 32 14.86 11.74 22.11
C GLU A 32 15.08 12.33 20.71
N THR A 33 15.73 11.57 19.82
CA THR A 33 15.94 11.96 18.42
C THR A 33 14.61 12.06 17.64
N ILE A 34 13.62 11.20 17.94
CA ILE A 34 12.29 11.25 17.30
C ILE A 34 11.54 12.55 17.66
N LEU A 35 11.58 12.97 18.93
CA LEU A 35 10.95 14.21 19.40
C LEU A 35 11.64 15.45 18.79
N HIS A 36 12.97 15.48 18.77
CA HIS A 36 13.72 16.62 18.22
C HIS A 36 13.59 16.75 16.69
N LYS A 37 13.56 15.63 15.95
CA LYS A 37 13.28 15.63 14.51
C LYS A 37 11.91 16.24 14.20
N HIS A 38 10.87 15.91 14.98
CA HIS A 38 9.51 16.38 14.73
C HIS A 38 9.35 17.91 14.80
N TYR A 39 10.07 18.60 15.69
CA TYR A 39 9.99 20.06 15.82
C TYR A 39 10.80 20.82 14.77
N GLN A 40 11.99 20.33 14.40
CA GLN A 40 12.76 20.88 13.27
C GLN A 40 12.04 20.65 11.94
N ASP A 41 11.19 19.61 11.85
CA ASP A 41 10.46 19.24 10.64
C ASP A 41 9.38 20.23 10.20
N ILE A 42 8.75 20.98 11.10
CA ILE A 42 7.61 21.83 10.70
C ILE A 42 8.09 22.97 9.79
N TYR A 43 9.14 23.68 10.20
CA TYR A 43 9.70 24.78 9.41
C TYR A 43 10.37 24.29 8.13
N SER A 44 11.10 23.17 8.18
CA SER A 44 11.70 22.58 6.98
C SER A 44 10.63 22.09 5.99
N ARG A 45 9.54 21.47 6.46
CA ARG A 45 8.39 21.06 5.62
C ARG A 45 7.76 22.26 4.91
N TYR A 46 7.55 23.38 5.59
CA TYR A 46 7.00 24.60 4.97
C TYR A 46 7.99 25.31 4.03
N LEU A 47 9.29 25.24 4.29
CA LEU A 47 10.32 25.73 3.37
C LEU A 47 10.35 24.89 2.08
N ASN A 48 10.17 23.56 2.20
CA ASN A 48 10.10 22.65 1.06
C ASN A 48 8.92 22.97 0.12
N GLU A 49 7.82 23.55 0.61
CA GLU A 49 6.67 23.92 -0.23
C GLU A 49 6.97 25.02 -1.26
N ASN A 50 7.99 25.83 -1.02
CA ASN A 50 8.41 26.88 -1.97
C ASN A 50 9.57 26.42 -2.86
N GLN A 51 10.00 25.15 -2.74
CA GLN A 51 11.06 24.64 -3.58
C GLN A 51 10.58 24.49 -5.01
N THR A 52 11.48 24.84 -5.91
CA THR A 52 11.27 24.75 -7.34
C THR A 52 12.47 24.06 -7.98
N MET A 53 12.23 23.48 -9.14
CA MET A 53 13.24 22.90 -10.00
C MET A 53 13.29 23.67 -11.31
N HIS A 54 14.48 23.90 -11.83
CA HIS A 54 14.66 24.45 -13.17
C HIS A 54 14.72 23.32 -14.18
N VAL A 55 13.88 23.40 -15.22
CA VAL A 55 13.88 22.49 -16.37
C VAL A 55 13.94 23.34 -17.63
N GLY A 56 15.14 23.46 -18.21
CA GLY A 56 15.41 24.42 -19.28
C GLY A 56 15.08 25.85 -18.84
N ASN A 57 14.17 26.51 -19.57
CA ASN A 57 13.70 27.88 -19.26
C ASN A 57 12.49 27.93 -18.31
N PHE A 58 12.04 26.78 -17.83
CA PHE A 58 10.85 26.66 -16.99
C PHE A 58 11.21 26.47 -15.52
N ILE A 59 10.35 27.03 -14.67
CA ILE A 59 10.39 26.85 -13.22
C ILE A 59 9.23 25.92 -12.85
N VAL A 60 9.56 24.76 -12.30
CA VAL A 60 8.62 23.70 -11.92
C VAL A 60 8.52 23.67 -10.39
N PRO A 61 7.35 23.95 -9.79
CA PRO A 61 7.14 23.76 -8.36
C PRO A 61 7.30 22.29 -7.98
N MET A 62 7.82 22.00 -6.79
CA MET A 62 7.91 20.61 -6.31
C MET A 62 6.53 20.08 -5.88
N TRP A 63 6.18 18.87 -6.30
CA TRP A 63 4.96 18.19 -5.84
C TRP A 63 5.17 17.53 -4.46
N GLY A 64 6.25 16.76 -4.29
CA GLY A 64 6.59 16.06 -3.05
C GLY A 64 7.42 16.89 -2.09
N GLU A 65 7.85 16.27 -0.99
CA GLU A 65 8.74 16.91 0.00
C GLU A 65 10.19 16.90 -0.51
N GLY A 66 10.52 17.87 -1.36
CA GLY A 66 11.85 18.03 -1.94
C GLY A 66 12.12 17.24 -3.23
N HIS A 67 11.09 16.66 -3.84
CA HIS A 67 11.18 15.95 -5.12
C HIS A 67 9.90 16.09 -5.96
N ASN A 68 10.01 15.78 -7.26
CA ASN A 68 8.88 15.73 -8.19
C ASN A 68 8.39 14.30 -8.46
N LEU A 69 8.63 13.38 -7.52
CA LEU A 69 8.26 11.95 -7.61
C LEU A 69 7.07 11.55 -6.73
N TYR A 70 6.23 12.50 -6.32
CA TYR A 70 5.13 12.22 -5.37
C TYR A 70 4.14 11.15 -5.88
N PRO A 71 3.66 11.19 -7.14
CA PRO A 71 2.81 10.10 -7.65
C PRO A 71 3.48 8.73 -7.58
N GLN A 72 4.78 8.66 -7.89
CA GLN A 72 5.56 7.43 -7.82
C GLN A 72 5.74 6.93 -6.37
N GLU A 73 5.95 7.83 -5.42
CA GLU A 73 6.02 7.52 -3.99
C GLU A 73 4.69 6.94 -3.46
N VAL A 74 3.57 7.57 -3.83
CA VAL A 74 2.24 7.07 -3.48
C VAL A 74 2.05 5.67 -4.04
N PHE A 75 2.36 5.46 -5.32
CA PHE A 75 2.22 4.16 -5.96
C PHE A 75 3.12 3.08 -5.34
N SER A 76 4.39 3.37 -5.05
CA SER A 76 5.32 2.36 -4.49
C SER A 76 4.86 1.87 -3.12
N ILE A 77 4.41 2.77 -2.25
CA ILE A 77 3.99 2.41 -0.88
C ILE A 77 2.64 1.69 -0.89
N THR A 78 1.72 2.11 -1.75
CA THR A 78 0.37 1.52 -1.85
C THR A 78 0.38 0.17 -2.54
N SER A 79 1.19 -0.02 -3.58
CA SER A 79 1.32 -1.29 -4.31
C SER A 79 1.94 -2.41 -3.48
N GLU A 80 2.84 -2.09 -2.54
CA GLU A 80 3.41 -3.05 -1.59
C GLU A 80 2.40 -3.50 -0.51
N ASN A 81 1.29 -2.79 -0.35
CA ASN A 81 0.29 -3.11 0.65
C ASN A 81 -0.64 -4.24 0.21
N LYS A 82 -0.94 -5.15 1.14
CA LYS A 82 -1.79 -6.32 0.90
C LYS A 82 -3.25 -6.00 0.54
N LEU A 83 -3.78 -4.83 0.95
CA LEU A 83 -5.19 -4.46 0.80
C LEU A 83 -5.42 -3.31 -0.19
N LEU A 84 -4.62 -2.25 -0.09
CA LEU A 84 -4.86 -0.99 -0.79
C LEU A 84 -5.04 -1.12 -2.32
N PRO A 85 -4.27 -1.93 -3.07
CA PRO A 85 -4.43 -2.05 -4.50
C PRO A 85 -5.84 -2.53 -4.90
N GLU A 86 -6.36 -3.54 -4.19
CA GLU A 86 -7.69 -4.08 -4.47
C GLU A 86 -8.79 -3.14 -3.97
N VAL A 87 -8.57 -2.44 -2.85
CA VAL A 87 -9.49 -1.40 -2.35
C VAL A 87 -9.62 -0.27 -3.37
N ILE A 88 -8.51 0.30 -3.86
CA ILE A 88 -8.51 1.37 -4.86
C ILE A 88 -9.17 0.88 -6.15
N LYS A 89 -8.84 -0.33 -6.61
CA LYS A 89 -9.47 -0.94 -7.79
C LYS A 89 -10.99 -1.11 -7.62
N LYS A 90 -11.47 -1.46 -6.43
CA LYS A 90 -12.89 -1.47 -6.11
C LYS A 90 -13.49 -0.07 -6.15
N GLN A 91 -12.85 0.95 -5.58
CA GLN A 91 -13.33 2.34 -5.65
C GLN A 91 -13.49 2.80 -7.10
N VAL A 92 -12.49 2.52 -7.95
CA VAL A 92 -12.52 2.79 -9.39
C VAL A 92 -13.74 2.12 -10.05
N LYS A 93 -13.96 0.83 -9.77
CA LYS A 93 -15.09 0.06 -10.33
C LYS A 93 -16.44 0.59 -9.84
N PHE A 94 -16.56 0.93 -8.56
CA PHE A 94 -17.80 1.46 -7.99
C PHE A 94 -18.15 2.83 -8.58
N LEU A 95 -17.17 3.71 -8.74
CA LEU A 95 -17.39 5.00 -9.37
C LEU A 95 -17.77 4.85 -10.85
N PHE A 96 -17.08 3.96 -11.59
CA PHE A 96 -17.41 3.72 -13.00
C PHE A 96 -18.80 3.11 -13.19
N GLY A 97 -19.24 2.25 -12.26
CA GLY A 97 -20.58 1.65 -12.28
C GLY A 97 -20.86 0.87 -13.56
N LYS A 98 -21.97 1.20 -14.23
CA LYS A 98 -22.35 0.67 -15.56
C LYS A 98 -21.77 1.48 -16.72
N GLY A 99 -20.94 2.48 -16.42
CA GLY A 99 -20.32 3.35 -17.41
C GLY A 99 -20.93 4.75 -17.47
N PRO A 100 -20.31 5.64 -18.26
CA PRO A 100 -20.75 7.01 -18.45
C PRO A 100 -22.07 7.10 -19.24
N ARG A 101 -22.97 7.99 -18.82
CA ARG A 101 -24.21 8.32 -19.53
C ARG A 101 -24.53 9.81 -19.40
N LEU A 102 -25.19 10.35 -20.41
CA LEU A 102 -25.76 11.69 -20.34
C LEU A 102 -26.99 11.68 -19.45
N TYR A 103 -27.10 12.67 -18.57
CA TYR A 103 -28.25 12.85 -17.70
C TYR A 103 -28.57 14.32 -17.49
N ARG A 104 -29.82 14.57 -17.10
CA ARG A 104 -30.29 15.84 -16.56
C ARG A 104 -30.78 15.64 -15.13
N GLU A 105 -30.49 16.61 -14.27
CA GLU A 105 -31.03 16.61 -12.91
C GLU A 105 -32.38 17.29 -12.88
N ILE A 106 -33.38 16.61 -12.35
CA ILE A 106 -34.70 17.18 -12.08
C ILE A 106 -35.07 16.97 -10.62
N ILE A 107 -35.86 17.88 -10.06
CA ILE A 107 -36.43 17.73 -8.74
C ILE A 107 -37.77 17.01 -8.91
N GLN A 108 -37.91 15.83 -8.30
CA GLN A 108 -39.16 15.08 -8.25
C GLN A 108 -39.70 15.05 -6.83
N GLY A 109 -41.01 15.17 -6.68
CA GLY A 109 -41.72 15.12 -5.39
C GLY A 109 -42.45 16.41 -5.02
N GLU A 110 -43.36 16.31 -4.06
CA GLU A 110 -44.13 17.44 -3.51
C GLU A 110 -43.70 17.74 -2.07
N GLY A 111 -43.58 19.04 -1.74
CA GLY A 111 -43.25 19.52 -0.39
C GLY A 111 -41.90 19.00 0.13
N GLU A 112 -41.88 18.45 1.35
CA GLU A 112 -40.68 17.95 2.02
C GLU A 112 -40.09 16.66 1.41
N LYS A 113 -40.78 16.03 0.44
CA LYS A 113 -40.31 14.81 -0.24
C LYS A 113 -39.59 15.07 -1.57
N GLN A 114 -39.22 16.33 -1.83
CA GLN A 114 -38.44 16.69 -3.02
C GLN A 114 -37.06 16.04 -2.97
N HIS A 115 -36.74 15.26 -3.99
CA HIS A 115 -35.44 14.64 -4.16
C HIS A 115 -34.91 14.89 -5.58
N ARG A 116 -33.59 15.05 -5.71
CA ARG A 116 -32.93 15.21 -7.00
C ARG A 116 -32.82 13.84 -7.67
N VAL A 117 -33.39 13.71 -8.85
CA VAL A 117 -33.34 12.48 -9.66
C VAL A 117 -32.56 12.77 -10.93
N ARG A 118 -31.67 11.84 -11.29
CA ARG A 118 -30.93 11.85 -12.56
C ARG A 118 -31.76 11.13 -13.61
N LEU A 119 -32.25 11.85 -14.62
CA LEU A 119 -32.91 11.23 -15.77
C LEU A 119 -31.89 11.04 -16.90
N PRO A 120 -31.72 9.82 -17.43
CA PRO A 120 -30.89 9.59 -18.61
C PRO A 120 -31.48 10.35 -19.80
N VAL A 121 -30.61 10.91 -20.63
CA VAL A 121 -30.98 11.64 -21.85
C VAL A 121 -30.21 11.04 -23.01
N GLU A 122 -30.91 10.69 -24.09
CA GLU A 122 -30.29 10.21 -25.32
C GLU A 122 -30.04 11.40 -26.25
N MET A 123 -28.81 11.55 -26.72
CA MET A 123 -28.42 12.59 -27.65
C MET A 123 -27.49 11.99 -28.71
N PRO A 124 -28.05 11.53 -29.85
CA PRO A 124 -27.28 10.86 -30.90
C PRO A 124 -26.05 11.65 -31.35
N GLU A 125 -26.14 12.98 -31.45
CA GLU A 125 -25.01 13.81 -31.88
C GLU A 125 -23.81 13.79 -30.90
N VAL A 126 -24.06 13.63 -29.61
CA VAL A 126 -23.00 13.55 -28.58
C VAL A 126 -22.43 12.15 -28.56
N ASP A 127 -23.28 11.13 -28.68
CA ASP A 127 -22.85 9.73 -28.74
C ASP A 127 -21.98 9.50 -29.99
N GLU A 128 -22.40 9.95 -31.16
CA GLU A 128 -21.59 9.91 -32.40
C GLU A 128 -20.25 10.62 -32.22
N TRP A 129 -20.21 11.76 -31.52
CA TRP A 129 -18.95 12.45 -31.25
C TRP A 129 -18.03 11.66 -30.32
N LEU A 130 -18.56 11.01 -29.28
CA LEU A 130 -17.77 10.20 -28.35
C LEU A 130 -17.23 8.93 -29.02
N GLU A 131 -18.05 8.26 -29.82
CA GLU A 131 -17.68 7.03 -30.54
C GLU A 131 -16.68 7.31 -31.68
N SER A 132 -16.73 8.50 -32.30
CA SER A 132 -15.79 8.88 -33.37
C SER A 132 -14.31 8.98 -32.93
N TRP A 133 -14.01 8.98 -31.62
CA TRP A 133 -12.64 9.17 -31.13
C TRP A 133 -11.70 8.05 -31.59
N GLU A 134 -12.16 6.80 -31.55
CA GLU A 134 -11.35 5.64 -31.98
C GLU A 134 -11.06 5.70 -33.48
N GLU A 135 -12.06 6.06 -34.30
CA GLU A 135 -11.92 6.20 -35.75
C GLU A 135 -10.90 7.29 -36.13
N MET A 136 -10.75 8.31 -35.28
CA MET A 136 -9.79 9.39 -35.46
C MET A 136 -8.39 9.09 -34.87
N GLY A 137 -8.19 7.87 -34.35
CA GLY A 137 -6.91 7.43 -33.78
C GLY A 137 -6.66 7.88 -32.33
N HIS A 138 -7.72 8.27 -31.61
CA HIS A 138 -7.65 8.61 -30.19
C HIS A 138 -8.20 7.45 -29.32
N PRO A 139 -7.77 7.32 -28.04
CA PRO A 139 -8.34 6.32 -27.15
C PRO A 139 -9.84 6.51 -26.95
N HIS A 140 -10.57 5.41 -26.75
CA HIS A 140 -11.99 5.45 -26.43
C HIS A 140 -12.26 6.28 -25.18
N TYR A 141 -13.38 7.00 -25.15
CA TYR A 141 -13.74 7.87 -24.03
C TYR A 141 -13.89 7.09 -22.70
N TRP A 142 -14.21 5.79 -22.73
CA TRP A 142 -14.22 4.93 -21.54
C TRP A 142 -12.83 4.71 -20.96
N GLU A 143 -11.83 4.46 -21.81
CA GLU A 143 -10.45 4.27 -21.36
C GLU A 143 -9.91 5.58 -20.79
N TYR A 144 -10.16 6.69 -21.48
CA TYR A 144 -9.87 8.04 -21.00
C TYR A 144 -10.46 8.29 -19.60
N LEU A 145 -11.75 8.04 -19.39
CA LEU A 145 -12.41 8.23 -18.09
C LEU A 145 -11.88 7.26 -17.03
N LYS A 146 -11.66 6.00 -17.37
CA LYS A 146 -11.14 4.99 -16.44
C LYS A 146 -9.76 5.35 -15.93
N ASN A 147 -8.86 5.81 -16.81
CA ASN A 147 -7.52 6.23 -16.42
C ASN A 147 -7.56 7.47 -15.52
N LEU A 148 -8.45 8.43 -15.80
CA LEU A 148 -8.67 9.57 -14.90
C LEU A 148 -9.20 9.18 -13.52
N ILE A 149 -10.11 8.19 -13.44
CA ILE A 149 -10.60 7.68 -12.15
C ILE A 149 -9.45 7.08 -11.34
N VAL A 150 -8.56 6.32 -11.99
CA VAL A 150 -7.39 5.71 -11.33
C VAL A 150 -6.49 6.80 -10.75
N ASP A 151 -6.08 7.77 -11.56
CA ASP A 151 -5.22 8.87 -11.11
C ASP A 151 -5.82 9.68 -9.97
N TYR A 152 -7.12 9.97 -10.06
CA TYR A 152 -7.83 10.69 -9.01
C TYR A 152 -7.77 9.95 -7.66
N TYR A 153 -7.98 8.63 -7.63
CA TYR A 153 -7.93 7.87 -6.38
C TYR A 153 -6.51 7.69 -5.81
N TYR A 154 -5.46 7.84 -6.63
CA TYR A 154 -4.08 7.83 -6.16
C TYR A 154 -3.60 9.21 -5.71
N VAL A 155 -3.82 10.27 -6.48
CA VAL A 155 -3.18 11.58 -6.27
C VAL A 155 -4.12 12.79 -6.29
N ASN A 156 -5.45 12.56 -6.34
CA ASN A 156 -6.49 13.60 -6.37
C ASN A 156 -6.26 14.64 -7.49
N THR A 157 -5.69 14.19 -8.61
CA THR A 157 -5.32 15.00 -9.76
C THR A 157 -5.79 14.31 -11.05
N CYS A 158 -6.29 15.12 -11.98
CA CYS A 158 -6.77 14.69 -13.29
C CYS A 158 -6.12 15.56 -14.36
N CYS A 159 -5.41 14.94 -15.32
CA CYS A 159 -4.77 15.63 -16.43
C CYS A 159 -5.39 15.22 -17.77
N THR A 160 -5.82 16.22 -18.55
CA THR A 160 -6.48 15.99 -19.85
C THR A 160 -5.85 16.84 -20.94
N LYS A 161 -5.48 16.19 -22.04
CA LYS A 161 -5.04 16.81 -23.28
C LYS A 161 -6.24 17.09 -24.18
N TYR A 162 -6.34 18.32 -24.68
CA TYR A 162 -7.37 18.71 -25.64
C TYR A 162 -6.84 18.61 -27.07
N HIS A 163 -7.55 17.90 -27.94
CA HIS A 163 -7.26 17.87 -29.38
C HIS A 163 -8.24 18.77 -30.10
N LEU A 164 -7.82 19.99 -30.46
CA LEU A 164 -8.70 20.95 -31.13
C LEU A 164 -8.56 20.90 -32.65
N SER A 165 -9.67 21.15 -33.35
CA SER A 165 -9.68 21.23 -34.81
C SER A 165 -8.83 22.39 -35.33
N ARG A 166 -8.22 22.21 -36.51
CA ARG A 166 -7.53 23.29 -37.23
C ARG A 166 -8.50 24.41 -37.65
N ALA A 167 -9.75 24.05 -37.90
CA ALA A 167 -10.82 24.98 -38.29
C ALA A 167 -11.48 25.70 -37.09
N ARG A 168 -11.01 25.49 -35.85
CA ARG A 168 -11.61 26.08 -34.63
C ARG A 168 -11.68 27.61 -34.59
N ARG A 169 -10.86 28.29 -35.41
CA ARG A 169 -10.78 29.76 -35.51
C ARG A 169 -11.74 30.34 -36.55
N LEU A 170 -12.39 29.51 -37.36
CA LEU A 170 -13.43 29.96 -38.30
C LEU A 170 -14.70 30.27 -37.49
N ASN A 171 -15.32 31.43 -37.77
CA ASN A 171 -16.45 31.94 -37.01
C ASN A 171 -17.60 30.93 -36.94
N ALA A 172 -18.17 30.77 -35.74
CA ALA A 172 -19.30 29.85 -35.47
C ALA A 172 -20.56 30.15 -36.31
N GLN A 173 -20.64 31.33 -36.93
CA GLN A 173 -21.78 31.74 -37.76
C GLN A 173 -21.71 31.19 -39.20
N SER A 174 -20.53 30.83 -39.73
CA SER A 174 -20.39 30.43 -41.14
C SER A 174 -20.44 28.91 -41.37
N THR A 175 -20.14 28.08 -40.36
CA THR A 175 -20.18 26.61 -40.49
C THR A 175 -20.47 25.93 -39.14
N PRO A 176 -21.75 25.76 -38.76
CA PRO A 176 -22.17 25.04 -37.54
C PRO A 176 -21.73 23.57 -37.49
N ALA A 177 -21.35 22.99 -38.63
CA ALA A 177 -21.03 21.57 -38.77
C ALA A 177 -19.66 21.16 -38.21
N VAL A 178 -18.72 22.09 -38.00
CA VAL A 178 -17.35 21.74 -37.60
C VAL A 178 -17.20 21.76 -36.08
N LYS A 179 -17.07 20.57 -35.48
CA LYS A 179 -16.76 20.43 -34.05
C LYS A 179 -15.41 21.09 -33.73
N LYS A 180 -15.38 21.90 -32.67
CA LYS A 180 -14.17 22.67 -32.29
C LYS A 180 -13.16 21.79 -31.55
N ILE A 181 -13.67 20.88 -30.73
CA ILE A 181 -12.89 19.86 -30.01
C ILE A 181 -13.11 18.53 -30.75
N ILE A 182 -12.03 17.91 -31.17
CA ILE A 182 -12.03 16.62 -31.87
C ILE A 182 -12.17 15.51 -30.83
N ALA A 183 -11.22 15.45 -29.89
CA ALA A 183 -11.17 14.43 -28.84
C ALA A 183 -10.46 14.96 -27.59
N LEU A 184 -10.56 14.19 -26.51
CA LEU A 184 -9.75 14.36 -25.31
C LEU A 184 -8.85 13.14 -25.14
N SER A 185 -7.67 13.34 -24.56
CA SER A 185 -6.75 12.24 -24.27
C SER A 185 -6.22 12.35 -22.85
N TYR A 186 -6.00 11.20 -22.25
CA TYR A 186 -5.45 11.07 -20.90
C TYR A 186 -3.96 11.41 -20.91
N ILE A 187 -3.50 12.12 -19.89
CA ILE A 187 -2.07 12.27 -19.57
C ILE A 187 -1.89 11.75 -18.15
N GLY A 188 -0.86 10.95 -17.92
CA GLY A 188 -0.53 10.46 -16.58
C GLY A 188 -0.21 11.60 -15.62
N SER A 189 -0.86 11.60 -14.46
CA SER A 189 -0.52 12.54 -13.39
C SER A 189 0.90 12.30 -12.87
N ASP A 190 1.43 11.08 -13.03
CA ASP A 190 2.81 10.73 -12.75
C ASP A 190 3.82 11.40 -13.71
N GLU A 191 3.40 11.68 -14.95
CA GLU A 191 4.20 12.30 -16.02
C GLU A 191 4.02 13.83 -16.14
N ALA A 192 2.94 14.41 -15.62
CA ALA A 192 2.62 15.82 -15.80
C ALA A 192 3.03 16.72 -14.62
N ARG A 193 3.74 17.83 -14.87
CA ARG A 193 4.03 18.87 -13.86
C ARG A 193 3.66 20.25 -14.35
N LEU A 194 3.10 21.06 -13.45
CA LEU A 194 2.86 22.47 -13.66
C LEU A 194 4.17 23.25 -13.74
N ALA A 195 4.20 24.27 -14.59
CA ALA A 195 5.37 25.11 -14.77
C ALA A 195 5.00 26.57 -15.04
N THR A 196 5.95 27.45 -14.73
CA THR A 196 5.87 28.89 -14.99
C THR A 196 7.17 29.42 -15.59
N THR A 197 7.11 30.63 -16.15
CA THR A 197 8.25 31.33 -16.77
C THR A 197 8.41 32.69 -16.10
N GLY A 198 9.64 33.06 -15.73
CA GLY A 198 9.93 34.43 -15.26
C GLY A 198 9.42 34.77 -13.86
N HIS A 199 9.28 33.79 -12.97
CA HIS A 199 8.81 34.02 -11.60
C HIS A 199 9.95 34.47 -10.67
N SER A 200 9.71 35.50 -9.87
CA SER A 200 10.66 35.97 -8.85
C SER A 200 10.65 35.05 -7.64
N LEU A 201 11.84 34.64 -7.17
CA LEU A 201 12.06 33.80 -5.98
C LEU A 201 11.45 34.38 -4.69
N GLN A 202 11.04 35.65 -4.70
CA GLN A 202 10.46 36.34 -3.55
C GLN A 202 8.95 36.11 -3.37
N LYS A 203 8.24 35.60 -4.39
CA LYS A 203 6.80 35.35 -4.34
C LYS A 203 6.53 33.85 -4.30
N ARG A 204 5.56 33.39 -3.52
CA ARG A 204 5.10 31.99 -3.59
C ARG A 204 4.35 31.76 -4.90
N ILE A 205 4.69 30.67 -5.61
CA ILE A 205 3.97 30.26 -6.82
C ILE A 205 2.60 29.73 -6.42
N LYS A 206 1.55 30.29 -7.02
CA LYS A 206 0.18 29.77 -6.90
C LYS A 206 -0.19 28.95 -8.14
N ASN A 207 -1.25 28.14 -8.03
CA ASN A 207 -1.80 27.38 -9.15
C ASN A 207 -2.03 28.26 -10.39
N GLU A 208 -2.58 29.47 -10.22
CA GLU A 208 -2.89 30.42 -11.30
C GLU A 208 -1.65 30.99 -12.02
N ASP A 209 -0.50 31.01 -11.35
CA ASP A 209 0.77 31.48 -11.92
C ASP A 209 1.37 30.43 -12.89
N CYS A 210 0.92 29.17 -12.80
CA CYS A 210 1.39 28.07 -13.64
C CYS A 210 0.63 28.04 -14.97
N ARG A 211 1.30 28.50 -16.04
CA ARG A 211 0.74 28.63 -17.39
C ARG A 211 1.12 27.50 -18.34
N TYR A 212 2.02 26.61 -17.91
CA TYR A 212 2.51 25.50 -18.70
C TYR A 212 2.33 24.18 -17.95
N VAL A 213 2.22 23.10 -18.71
CA VAL A 213 2.28 21.71 -18.22
C VAL A 213 3.40 21.01 -18.96
N ILE A 214 4.40 20.53 -18.24
CA ILE A 214 5.50 19.74 -18.77
C ILE A 214 5.15 18.27 -18.59
N VAL A 215 5.22 17.50 -19.68
CA VAL A 215 4.98 16.06 -19.70
C VAL A 215 6.29 15.36 -20.04
N GLY A 216 6.72 14.43 -19.19
CA GLY A 216 7.95 13.68 -19.40
C GLY A 216 8.30 12.78 -18.22
N ASP A 217 9.46 12.12 -18.30
CA ASP A 217 9.96 11.24 -17.23
C ASP A 217 10.65 12.05 -16.12
N TRP A 218 10.01 12.09 -14.95
CA TRP A 218 10.50 12.80 -13.77
C TRP A 218 11.51 12.01 -12.94
N LEU A 219 11.75 10.73 -13.23
CA LEU A 219 12.86 9.99 -12.61
C LEU A 219 14.20 10.51 -13.10
N ASN A 220 14.28 10.92 -14.37
CA ASN A 220 15.48 11.48 -14.98
C ASN A 220 15.14 12.70 -15.86
N PRO A 221 14.73 13.84 -15.26
CA PRO A 221 14.15 14.98 -15.99
C PRO A 221 15.12 15.65 -16.97
N ASN A 222 16.44 15.45 -16.80
CA ASN A 222 17.47 16.03 -17.67
C ASN A 222 17.98 15.05 -18.75
N ARG A 223 17.55 13.78 -18.74
CA ARG A 223 18.08 12.74 -19.63
C ARG A 223 17.17 12.46 -20.83
N TYR A 224 15.86 12.62 -20.65
CA TYR A 224 14.86 12.29 -21.66
C TYR A 224 14.21 13.55 -22.24
N GLU A 225 13.68 13.42 -23.46
CA GLU A 225 12.88 14.48 -24.07
C GLU A 225 11.60 14.71 -23.26
N TYR A 226 11.20 15.98 -23.14
CA TYR A 226 9.96 16.39 -22.48
C TYR A 226 9.13 17.25 -23.43
N GLU A 227 7.81 17.13 -23.34
CA GLU A 227 6.86 17.95 -24.08
C GLU A 227 6.34 19.07 -23.20
N VAL A 228 6.21 20.29 -23.76
CA VAL A 228 5.66 21.43 -23.04
C VAL A 228 4.36 21.86 -23.69
N PHE A 229 3.29 21.83 -22.90
CA PHE A 229 1.96 22.26 -23.31
C PHE A 229 1.57 23.56 -22.61
N HIS A 230 0.76 24.37 -23.29
CA HIS A 230 0.07 25.46 -22.62
C HIS A 230 -1.04 24.90 -21.75
N ARG A 231 -1.15 25.41 -20.54
CA ARG A 231 -2.26 25.06 -19.66
C ARG A 231 -3.56 25.64 -20.21
N LEU A 232 -4.63 24.85 -20.19
CA LEU A 232 -5.96 25.27 -20.61
C LEU A 232 -6.43 26.45 -19.73
N ASP A 233 -6.80 27.55 -20.39
CA ASP A 233 -7.48 28.66 -19.77
C ASP A 233 -9.00 28.53 -20.04
N PRO A 234 -9.85 28.35 -19.01
CA PRO A 234 -11.29 28.24 -19.21
C PRO A 234 -11.94 29.49 -19.82
N SER A 235 -11.31 30.66 -19.71
CA SER A 235 -11.83 31.91 -20.29
C SER A 235 -11.61 32.00 -21.79
N ASP A 236 -10.55 31.39 -22.31
CA ASP A 236 -10.21 31.31 -23.73
C ASP A 236 -9.73 29.89 -24.11
N PRO A 237 -10.64 28.92 -24.18
CA PRO A 237 -10.30 27.51 -24.36
C PRO A 237 -9.76 27.17 -25.76
N PHE A 238 -9.89 28.06 -26.74
CA PHE A 238 -9.53 27.80 -28.15
C PHE A 238 -8.21 28.46 -28.59
N LYS A 239 -7.55 29.19 -27.69
CA LYS A 239 -6.32 29.94 -27.95
C LYS A 239 -5.21 29.08 -28.58
N TYR A 240 -4.89 27.98 -27.90
CA TYR A 240 -3.82 27.06 -28.25
C TYR A 240 -4.38 25.80 -28.94
N PRO A 241 -3.65 25.16 -29.87
CA PRO A 241 -4.14 23.98 -30.59
C PRO A 241 -4.28 22.73 -29.72
N VAL A 242 -3.35 22.54 -28.79
CA VAL A 242 -3.30 21.38 -27.90
C VAL A 242 -3.06 21.85 -26.47
N PRO A 243 -4.07 22.44 -25.80
CA PRO A 243 -3.94 22.81 -24.40
C PRO A 243 -4.11 21.59 -23.49
N VAL A 244 -3.49 21.63 -22.31
CA VAL A 244 -3.63 20.60 -21.27
C VAL A 244 -4.32 21.19 -20.05
N SER A 245 -5.41 20.60 -19.61
CA SER A 245 -6.02 20.94 -18.33
C SER A 245 -5.38 20.11 -17.23
N PHE A 246 -5.03 20.77 -16.14
CA PHE A 246 -4.49 20.16 -14.93
C PHE A 246 -5.46 20.52 -13.78
N ASN A 247 -6.32 19.56 -13.42
CA ASN A 247 -7.30 19.70 -12.36
C ASN A 247 -6.83 18.97 -11.12
N THR A 248 -6.84 19.68 -10.00
CA THR A 248 -6.46 19.15 -8.70
C THR A 248 -7.55 19.47 -7.70
N GLU A 249 -7.79 18.55 -6.79
CA GLU A 249 -8.50 18.89 -5.57
C GLU A 249 -7.66 19.86 -4.73
N LYS A 250 -8.32 20.81 -4.06
CA LYS A 250 -7.63 21.79 -3.22
C LYS A 250 -7.40 21.20 -1.83
N ASN A 251 -6.14 21.05 -1.43
CA ASN A 251 -5.78 20.71 -0.05
C ASN A 251 -5.47 21.96 0.77
N PHE A 252 -5.71 21.87 2.09
CA PHE A 252 -5.38 22.95 3.01
C PHE A 252 -3.87 23.24 2.97
N THR A 253 -3.49 24.52 2.88
CA THR A 253 -2.10 25.03 2.75
C THR A 253 -1.33 24.71 1.46
N LYS A 254 -1.76 23.75 0.63
CA LYS A 254 -1.15 23.46 -0.67
C LYS A 254 -1.78 24.28 -1.80
N TRP A 255 -0.96 25.01 -2.54
CA TRP A 255 -1.44 25.97 -3.53
C TRP A 255 -1.24 25.57 -4.98
N VAL A 256 -0.41 24.57 -5.29
CA VAL A 256 -0.09 24.20 -6.68
C VAL A 256 -0.61 22.81 -7.00
N TYR A 257 -0.14 21.79 -6.28
CA TYR A 257 -0.52 20.40 -6.46
C TYR A 257 -1.46 19.92 -5.35
N ALA A 258 -2.29 18.92 -5.67
CA ALA A 258 -3.01 18.17 -4.66
C ALA A 258 -2.03 17.33 -3.83
N PHE A 259 -2.34 17.15 -2.56
CA PHE A 259 -1.64 16.23 -1.69
C PHE A 259 -2.66 15.24 -1.16
N ASN A 260 -2.39 13.94 -1.26
CA ASN A 260 -3.39 12.99 -0.87
C ASN A 260 -3.49 12.90 0.67
N ASP A 261 -4.55 13.45 1.25
CA ASP A 261 -4.73 13.60 2.70
C ASP A 261 -4.77 12.23 3.40
N TRP A 262 -5.47 11.24 2.81
CA TRP A 262 -5.51 9.89 3.39
C TRP A 262 -4.13 9.25 3.33
N PHE A 263 -3.36 9.46 2.26
CA PHE A 263 -2.05 8.82 2.11
C PHE A 263 -1.07 9.34 3.16
N LYS A 264 -1.01 10.66 3.36
CA LYS A 264 -0.13 11.25 4.38
C LYS A 264 -0.53 10.82 5.79
N GLY A 265 -1.82 10.84 6.09
CA GLY A 265 -2.34 10.45 7.41
C GLY A 265 -2.14 8.96 7.70
N LEU A 266 -2.19 8.11 6.68
CA LEU A 266 -2.06 6.66 6.81
C LEU A 266 -0.64 6.15 6.55
N LEU A 267 0.31 7.00 6.15
CA LEU A 267 1.63 6.60 5.68
C LEU A 267 2.34 5.61 6.60
N GLU A 268 2.41 5.93 7.89
CA GLU A 268 3.09 5.09 8.88
C GLU A 268 2.34 3.78 9.17
N TRP A 269 1.00 3.79 9.12
CA TRP A 269 0.19 2.58 9.23
C TRP A 269 0.38 1.65 8.03
N ILE A 270 0.45 2.20 6.82
CA ILE A 270 0.68 1.43 5.59
C ILE A 270 2.08 0.81 5.62
N LYS A 271 3.11 1.61 5.94
CA LYS A 271 4.48 1.10 6.10
C LYS A 271 4.55 -0.01 7.15
N ALA A 272 3.95 0.20 8.32
CA ALA A 272 3.98 -0.79 9.38
C ALA A 272 3.27 -2.09 8.96
N SER A 273 2.09 -2.01 8.33
CA SER A 273 1.41 -3.20 7.79
C SER A 273 2.23 -3.92 6.72
N ASN A 274 2.92 -3.19 5.84
CA ASN A 274 3.82 -3.78 4.83
C ASN A 274 5.04 -4.49 5.47
N LEU A 275 5.51 -4.00 6.63
CA LEU A 275 6.62 -4.57 7.36
C LEU A 275 6.22 -5.78 8.21
N THR A 276 4.97 -5.91 8.66
CA THR A 276 4.53 -7.02 9.52
C THR A 276 4.88 -8.41 8.95
N PRO A 277 4.58 -8.75 7.67
CA PRO A 277 4.99 -10.02 7.09
C PRO A 277 6.51 -10.20 7.03
N ARG A 278 7.26 -9.11 6.81
CA ARG A 278 8.73 -9.14 6.78
C ARG A 278 9.29 -9.42 8.18
N TYR A 279 8.73 -8.80 9.22
CA TYR A 279 9.11 -9.07 10.60
C TYR A 279 8.77 -10.50 11.02
N LEU A 280 7.58 -10.99 10.66
CA LEU A 280 7.18 -12.37 10.93
C LEU A 280 8.13 -13.37 10.24
N ASN A 281 8.39 -13.19 8.95
CA ASN A 281 9.28 -14.06 8.19
C ASN A 281 10.74 -13.99 8.67
N SER A 282 11.24 -12.79 8.98
CA SER A 282 12.57 -12.59 9.55
C SER A 282 12.68 -13.27 10.91
N TYR A 283 11.67 -13.11 11.77
CA TYR A 283 11.62 -13.76 13.06
C TYR A 283 11.58 -15.28 12.91
N LEU A 284 10.73 -15.85 12.06
CA LEU A 284 10.67 -17.30 11.83
C LEU A 284 12.00 -17.88 11.29
N LYS A 285 12.71 -17.11 10.47
CA LYS A 285 13.99 -17.52 9.88
C LYS A 285 15.15 -17.42 10.87
N ASN A 286 15.20 -16.33 11.63
CA ASN A 286 16.38 -15.92 12.39
C ASN A 286 16.24 -16.11 13.90
N ALA A 287 15.03 -16.22 14.44
CA ALA A 287 14.84 -16.40 15.87
C ALA A 287 15.43 -17.74 16.31
N LEU A 288 16.31 -17.67 17.31
CA LEU A 288 16.73 -18.84 18.06
C LEU A 288 15.55 -19.28 18.94
N ASN A 289 14.70 -20.16 18.41
CA ASN A 289 13.67 -20.80 19.20
C ASN A 289 14.29 -21.94 20.02
N ALA A 290 15.16 -21.59 20.97
CA ALA A 290 15.71 -22.52 21.93
C ALA A 290 14.68 -22.74 23.04
N HIS A 291 13.96 -23.87 22.98
CA HIS A 291 12.94 -24.20 23.98
C HIS A 291 13.55 -24.57 25.33
N VAL A 292 14.78 -25.11 25.32
CA VAL A 292 15.41 -25.67 26.51
C VAL A 292 16.84 -25.15 26.65
N HIS A 293 17.13 -24.67 27.85
CA HIS A 293 18.48 -24.34 28.31
C HIS A 293 19.02 -25.51 29.14
N VAL A 294 20.08 -26.13 28.64
CA VAL A 294 20.79 -27.27 29.23
C VAL A 294 21.96 -26.77 30.07
N SER A 295 21.95 -27.02 31.37
CA SER A 295 23.09 -26.75 32.24
C SER A 295 23.91 -28.03 32.47
N ILE A 296 25.14 -28.04 31.97
CA ILE A 296 26.08 -29.16 32.06
C ILE A 296 26.82 -29.09 33.40
N PRO A 297 26.82 -30.14 34.23
CA PRO A 297 27.56 -30.17 35.49
C PRO A 297 29.07 -30.11 35.27
N GLY A 298 29.77 -29.28 36.04
CA GLY A 298 31.23 -29.18 36.02
C GLY A 298 31.94 -30.50 36.39
N SER A 299 31.34 -31.29 37.30
CA SER A 299 31.86 -32.63 37.64
C SER A 299 31.81 -33.59 36.47
N TRP A 300 30.72 -33.57 35.70
CA TRP A 300 30.60 -34.34 34.46
C TRP A 300 31.65 -33.90 33.44
N TYR A 301 31.82 -32.59 33.23
CA TYR A 301 32.85 -32.04 32.34
C TYR A 301 34.25 -32.56 32.72
N ASN A 302 34.61 -32.48 34.00
CA ASN A 302 35.91 -32.92 34.51
C ASN A 302 36.10 -34.44 34.33
N SER A 303 35.09 -35.25 34.68
CA SER A 303 35.17 -36.72 34.50
C SER A 303 35.37 -37.13 33.03
N GLN A 304 34.68 -36.49 32.09
CA GLN A 304 34.85 -36.80 30.66
C GLN A 304 36.22 -36.33 30.15
N LYS A 305 36.75 -35.21 30.68
CA LYS A 305 38.10 -34.73 30.38
C LYS A 305 39.15 -35.75 30.82
N GLU A 306 39.05 -36.27 32.04
CA GLU A 306 39.97 -37.29 32.58
C GLU A 306 39.93 -38.59 31.76
N ILE A 307 38.72 -39.06 31.39
CA ILE A 307 38.56 -40.26 30.56
C ILE A 307 39.21 -40.07 29.18
N LEU A 308 38.97 -38.94 28.52
CA LEU A 308 39.58 -38.64 27.22
C LEU A 308 41.11 -38.55 27.30
N GLN A 309 41.63 -37.94 28.36
CA GLN A 309 43.08 -37.88 28.59
C GLN A 309 43.70 -39.27 28.76
N ALA A 310 43.04 -40.14 29.53
CA ALA A 310 43.50 -41.51 29.75
C ALA A 310 43.51 -42.33 28.44
N ILE A 311 42.43 -42.25 27.63
CA ILE A 311 42.35 -42.97 26.36
C ILE A 311 43.41 -42.48 25.38
N CYS A 312 43.61 -41.16 25.25
CA CYS A 312 44.64 -40.63 24.37
C CYS A 312 46.05 -41.04 24.80
N GLN A 313 46.33 -41.07 26.11
CA GLN A 313 47.63 -41.53 26.63
C GLN A 313 47.86 -43.03 26.37
N GLN A 314 46.84 -43.87 26.55
CA GLN A 314 46.92 -45.29 26.24
C GLN A 314 47.16 -45.54 24.75
N ASN A 315 46.39 -44.85 23.88
CA ASN A 315 46.55 -44.96 22.43
C ASN A 315 47.92 -44.51 21.92
N LEU A 316 48.61 -43.60 22.63
CA LEU A 316 49.97 -43.18 22.29
C LEU A 316 51.06 -44.16 22.77
N THR A 317 50.75 -44.98 23.77
CA THR A 317 51.71 -45.91 24.38
C THR A 317 51.75 -47.25 23.66
N GLU A 318 50.64 -47.65 23.03
CA GLU A 318 50.50 -48.93 22.33
C GLU A 318 50.81 -48.82 20.83
N ASN A 319 51.31 -49.91 20.23
CA ASN A 319 51.66 -49.97 18.80
C ASN A 319 50.46 -49.79 17.86
N ALA A 320 49.24 -50.00 18.37
CA ALA A 320 47.98 -49.75 17.68
C ALA A 320 47.00 -49.09 18.65
N PRO A 321 46.15 -48.14 18.19
CA PRO A 321 45.21 -47.46 19.07
C PRO A 321 44.16 -48.45 19.59
N VAL A 322 44.07 -48.57 20.92
CA VAL A 322 43.08 -49.40 21.64
C VAL A 322 41.66 -48.95 21.33
N GLN A 323 41.46 -47.64 21.26
CA GLN A 323 40.15 -47.05 21.00
C GLN A 323 40.27 -45.87 20.04
N SER A 324 39.81 -46.05 18.80
CA SER A 324 39.88 -45.03 17.75
C SER A 324 38.82 -43.92 17.87
N GLU A 325 37.73 -44.17 18.61
CA GLU A 325 36.62 -43.24 18.77
C GLU A 325 35.98 -43.36 20.17
N TYR A 326 35.62 -42.22 20.77
CA TYR A 326 34.85 -42.17 22.02
C TYR A 326 33.63 -41.26 21.84
N LYS A 327 32.42 -41.83 21.97
CA LYS A 327 31.12 -41.11 21.91
C LYS A 327 30.98 -40.12 20.74
N GLY A 328 31.47 -40.46 19.54
CA GLY A 328 31.39 -39.61 18.36
C GLY A 328 32.60 -38.70 18.13
N VAL A 329 33.60 -38.72 19.02
CA VAL A 329 34.86 -37.97 18.88
C VAL A 329 35.95 -38.92 18.39
N LYS A 330 36.58 -38.59 17.25
CA LYS A 330 37.69 -39.36 16.70
C LYS A 330 38.98 -39.06 17.46
N LEU A 331 39.66 -40.11 17.92
CA LEU A 331 40.90 -40.03 18.69
C LEU A 331 42.14 -40.41 17.86
N VAL A 332 41.93 -40.64 16.56
CA VAL A 332 42.94 -41.01 15.56
C VAL A 332 42.86 -40.10 14.35
N ASP A 333 43.99 -39.90 13.68
CA ASP A 333 44.10 -39.08 12.47
C ASP A 333 43.49 -39.80 11.26
N GLY A 334 43.35 -39.11 10.11
CA GLY A 334 42.80 -39.66 8.87
C GLY A 334 43.54 -40.88 8.31
N LYS A 335 44.71 -41.21 8.86
CA LYS A 335 45.52 -42.40 8.55
C LYS A 335 45.47 -43.50 9.63
N GLY A 336 44.68 -43.32 10.70
CA GLY A 336 44.50 -44.30 11.79
C GLY A 336 45.55 -44.23 12.90
N THR A 337 46.39 -43.21 12.93
CA THR A 337 47.43 -43.00 13.97
C THR A 337 46.87 -42.26 15.17
N ALA A 338 47.28 -42.62 16.39
CA ALA A 338 46.83 -41.98 17.63
C ALA A 338 47.22 -40.49 17.71
N ILE A 339 46.31 -39.67 18.24
CA ILE A 339 46.50 -38.22 18.42
C ILE A 339 46.60 -37.89 19.92
N PRO A 340 47.45 -36.92 20.34
CA PRO A 340 47.44 -36.42 21.72
C PRO A 340 46.12 -35.73 22.09
N PHE A 341 45.85 -35.64 23.39
CA PHE A 341 44.66 -34.96 23.90
C PHE A 341 44.69 -33.46 23.61
N TYR A 342 43.58 -32.93 23.09
CA TYR A 342 43.33 -31.50 22.93
C TYR A 342 42.04 -31.10 23.63
N GLU A 343 41.98 -29.90 24.22
CA GLU A 343 40.77 -29.41 24.91
C GLU A 343 39.55 -29.32 23.99
N SER A 344 39.78 -29.06 22.70
CA SER A 344 38.73 -29.08 21.67
C SER A 344 38.03 -30.44 21.52
N MET A 345 38.64 -31.55 21.97
CA MET A 345 38.00 -32.87 21.99
C MET A 345 36.85 -32.94 23.00
N VAL A 346 36.96 -32.23 24.13
CA VAL A 346 35.89 -32.15 25.13
C VAL A 346 34.73 -31.32 24.59
N GLU A 347 35.02 -30.23 23.87
CA GLU A 347 34.00 -29.43 23.18
C GLU A 347 33.29 -30.23 22.08
N GLN A 348 34.02 -31.05 21.33
CA GLN A 348 33.44 -31.97 20.34
C GLN A 348 32.53 -33.01 21.00
N LEU A 349 32.91 -33.53 22.16
CA LEU A 349 32.10 -34.49 22.91
C LEU A 349 30.79 -33.84 23.39
N ILE A 350 30.88 -32.63 23.95
CA ILE A 350 29.70 -31.84 24.34
C ILE A 350 28.81 -31.61 23.11
N ALA A 351 29.39 -31.22 21.97
CA ALA A 351 28.64 -31.00 20.74
C ALA A 351 27.96 -32.28 20.22
N CYS A 352 28.59 -33.45 20.37
CA CYS A 352 28.01 -34.75 20.01
C CYS A 352 26.85 -35.14 20.92
N GLU A 353 26.97 -34.96 22.24
CA GLU A 353 25.88 -35.23 23.17
C GLU A 353 24.71 -34.25 23.00
N LEU A 354 24.99 -32.95 22.85
CA LEU A 354 23.96 -31.96 22.54
C LEU A 354 23.25 -32.27 21.22
N ARG A 355 23.95 -32.76 20.19
CA ARG A 355 23.34 -33.21 18.93
C ARG A 355 22.37 -34.38 19.13
N LYS A 356 22.70 -35.36 19.97
CA LYS A 356 21.78 -36.47 20.29
C LYS A 356 20.52 -35.94 20.99
N ILE A 357 20.70 -35.07 21.99
CA ILE A 357 19.57 -34.46 22.72
C ILE A 357 18.70 -33.63 21.75
N THR A 358 19.32 -32.79 20.91
CA THR A 358 18.62 -32.04 19.86
C THR A 358 17.87 -32.98 18.93
N SER A 359 18.46 -34.07 18.44
CA SER A 359 17.77 -35.00 17.52
C SER A 359 16.51 -35.65 18.12
N MET A 360 16.48 -35.85 19.44
CA MET A 360 15.30 -36.38 20.13
C MET A 360 14.24 -35.31 20.42
N LEU A 361 14.64 -34.04 20.52
CA LEU A 361 13.77 -32.90 20.82
C LEU A 361 13.35 -32.09 19.59
N SER A 362 13.93 -32.36 18.41
CA SER A 362 13.67 -31.60 17.19
C SER A 362 12.50 -32.18 16.41
N GLY A 363 11.48 -31.35 16.16
CA GLY A 363 10.41 -31.65 15.20
C GLY A 363 10.86 -31.50 13.73
N GLU A 364 9.91 -31.53 12.80
CA GLU A 364 10.14 -31.55 11.33
C GLU A 364 10.84 -30.29 10.75
N GLY A 365 11.09 -29.25 11.57
CA GLY A 365 11.67 -27.97 11.13
C GLY A 365 13.13 -27.74 11.51
N LYS A 366 13.91 -27.09 10.62
CA LYS A 366 15.35 -26.74 10.80
C LYS A 366 15.67 -25.85 12.03
N ASN A 367 14.67 -25.23 12.65
CA ASN A 367 14.82 -24.30 13.79
C ASN A 367 14.07 -24.76 15.06
N GLN A 368 13.42 -25.93 15.05
CA GLN A 368 12.70 -26.47 16.21
C GLN A 368 13.61 -27.42 16.99
N GLY A 369 13.66 -27.30 18.32
CA GLY A 369 14.49 -28.17 19.18
C GLY A 369 15.94 -27.74 19.38
N LYS A 370 16.30 -26.50 19.02
CA LYS A 370 17.62 -25.93 19.34
C LYS A 370 17.77 -25.82 20.87
N LEU A 371 18.99 -26.07 21.35
CA LEU A 371 19.33 -26.05 22.77
C LEU A 371 20.34 -24.94 23.03
N TRP A 372 20.11 -24.16 24.08
CA TRP A 372 21.18 -23.37 24.68
C TRP A 372 21.89 -24.29 25.67
N ALA A 373 23.23 -24.35 25.67
CA ALA A 373 23.97 -25.06 26.71
C ALA A 373 24.92 -24.12 27.48
N SER A 374 24.96 -24.24 28.81
CA SER A 374 25.95 -23.58 29.66
C SER A 374 26.51 -24.56 30.69
N THR A 375 27.68 -24.27 31.26
CA THR A 375 28.27 -25.09 32.33
C THR A 375 27.94 -24.49 33.70
N LYS A 376 27.53 -25.34 34.65
CA LYS A 376 27.23 -24.97 36.04
C LYS A 376 28.23 -25.65 36.98
N TRP A 377 28.72 -24.90 37.97
CA TRP A 377 29.63 -25.40 39.01
C TRP A 377 28.92 -25.39 40.38
N GLY A 378 29.10 -26.42 41.20
CA GLY A 378 28.51 -26.53 42.53
C GLY A 378 27.45 -27.63 42.66
N GLU A 379 26.23 -27.40 42.16
CA GLU A 379 25.13 -28.37 42.25
C GLU A 379 25.27 -29.51 41.22
N GLU A 380 24.97 -30.74 41.65
CA GLU A 380 25.10 -31.94 40.81
C GLU A 380 23.80 -32.26 40.05
N GLY A 381 23.93 -32.57 38.77
CA GLY A 381 22.83 -33.03 37.90
C GLY A 381 22.62 -32.15 36.67
N TRP A 382 22.28 -32.79 35.55
CA TRP A 382 21.89 -32.07 34.33
C TRP A 382 20.55 -31.37 34.56
N GLU A 383 20.54 -30.05 34.38
CA GLU A 383 19.35 -29.23 34.60
C GLU A 383 18.83 -28.74 33.26
N PHE A 384 17.56 -29.05 32.96
CA PHE A 384 16.86 -28.60 31.76
C PHE A 384 15.85 -27.53 32.17
N LYS A 385 16.16 -26.26 31.88
CA LYS A 385 15.24 -25.14 32.13
C LYS A 385 14.50 -24.80 30.84
N GLU A 386 13.18 -24.73 30.90
CA GLU A 386 12.41 -24.14 29.81
C GLU A 386 12.75 -22.66 29.72
N PHE A 387 13.07 -22.19 28.51
CA PHE A 387 13.23 -20.77 28.27
C PHE A 387 11.83 -20.16 28.08
N PRO A 388 11.38 -19.20 28.91
CA PRO A 388 10.05 -18.61 28.79
C PRO A 388 10.00 -17.69 27.57
N GLY A 389 9.83 -18.29 26.40
CA GLY A 389 9.64 -17.56 25.15
C GLY A 389 8.24 -16.97 25.09
N LYS A 390 8.10 -15.65 25.24
CA LYS A 390 6.86 -14.90 24.90
C LYS A 390 6.65 -14.78 23.39
N PHE A 391 6.99 -15.84 22.64
CA PHE A 391 6.86 -15.89 21.18
C PHE A 391 5.41 -15.68 20.77
N LYS A 392 4.50 -16.41 21.42
CA LYS A 392 3.07 -16.28 21.18
C LYS A 392 2.61 -14.83 21.36
N ASP A 393 3.00 -14.18 22.45
CA ASP A 393 2.61 -12.80 22.74
C ASP A 393 3.14 -11.84 21.67
N PHE A 394 4.41 -11.97 21.26
CA PHE A 394 4.99 -11.13 20.21
C PHE A 394 4.25 -11.27 18.87
N ILE A 395 4.00 -12.51 18.44
CA ILE A 395 3.30 -12.79 17.18
C ILE A 395 1.85 -12.34 17.25
N SER A 396 1.18 -12.58 18.38
CA SER A 396 -0.19 -12.10 18.63
C SER A 396 -0.26 -10.57 18.61
N SER A 397 0.68 -9.87 19.24
CA SER A 397 0.73 -8.40 19.20
C SER A 397 0.96 -7.86 17.79
N LEU A 398 1.83 -8.50 16.99
CA LEU A 398 2.03 -8.12 15.59
C LEU A 398 0.76 -8.32 14.76
N ILE A 399 0.07 -9.46 14.93
CA ILE A 399 -1.19 -9.75 14.24
C ILE A 399 -2.28 -8.77 14.65
N GLU A 400 -2.39 -8.44 15.94
CA GLU A 400 -3.37 -7.48 16.44
C GLU A 400 -3.11 -6.07 15.90
N TYR A 401 -1.84 -5.66 15.87
CA TYR A 401 -1.44 -4.39 15.25
C TYR A 401 -1.77 -4.35 13.76
N ASP A 402 -1.52 -5.44 13.02
CA ASP A 402 -1.83 -5.54 11.59
C ASP A 402 -3.35 -5.50 11.33
N LYS A 403 -4.15 -6.21 12.13
CA LYS A 403 -5.62 -6.10 12.11
C LYS A 403 -6.10 -4.67 12.37
N ARG A 404 -5.49 -3.98 13.33
CA ARG A 404 -5.80 -2.58 13.62
C ARG A 404 -5.41 -1.67 12.46
N SER A 405 -4.28 -1.93 11.83
CA SER A 405 -3.79 -1.20 10.66
C SER A 405 -4.79 -1.31 9.50
N ASP A 406 -5.31 -2.50 9.22
CA ASP A 406 -6.31 -2.72 8.17
C ASP A 406 -7.58 -1.89 8.42
N GLN A 407 -8.07 -1.85 9.67
CA GLN A 407 -9.24 -1.03 10.05
C GLN A 407 -8.97 0.47 9.84
N VAL A 408 -7.81 0.95 10.27
CA VAL A 408 -7.42 2.36 10.16
C VAL A 408 -7.25 2.77 8.69
N ILE A 409 -6.65 1.90 7.86
CA ILE A 409 -6.50 2.12 6.42
C ILE A 409 -7.87 2.23 5.74
N LEU A 410 -8.80 1.31 6.02
CA LEU A 410 -10.14 1.35 5.46
C LEU A 410 -10.93 2.58 5.91
N ALA A 411 -10.85 2.93 7.19
CA ALA A 411 -11.49 4.12 7.75
C ALA A 411 -10.94 5.41 7.13
N GLY A 412 -9.61 5.54 7.01
CA GLY A 412 -8.97 6.70 6.39
C GLY A 412 -9.24 6.81 4.89
N LYS A 413 -9.48 5.67 4.20
CA LYS A 413 -9.96 5.64 2.81
C LYS A 413 -11.44 5.95 2.65
N GLY A 414 -12.21 6.01 3.73
CA GLY A 414 -13.65 6.30 3.69
C GLY A 414 -14.50 5.16 3.15
N ILE A 415 -13.99 3.91 3.17
CA ILE A 415 -14.74 2.74 2.69
C ILE A 415 -14.96 1.75 3.83
N SER A 416 -16.22 1.36 4.02
CA SER A 416 -16.59 0.39 5.07
C SER A 416 -15.99 -0.98 4.75
N SER A 417 -15.53 -1.68 5.79
CA SER A 417 -15.04 -3.06 5.63
C SER A 417 -16.12 -3.99 5.07
N SER A 418 -17.40 -3.60 5.18
CA SER A 418 -18.56 -4.32 4.64
C SER A 418 -18.57 -4.35 3.12
N ILE A 419 -17.97 -3.35 2.47
CA ILE A 419 -17.90 -3.19 1.03
C ILE A 419 -16.58 -3.79 0.49
N THR A 420 -15.51 -3.75 1.28
CA THR A 420 -14.17 -4.20 0.84
C THR A 420 -13.91 -5.69 1.02
N ASN A 421 -14.83 -6.46 1.59
CA ASN A 421 -14.65 -7.87 1.98
C ASN A 421 -13.51 -8.08 3.00
N VAL A 422 -13.22 -7.08 3.82
CA VAL A 422 -12.30 -7.23 4.95
C VAL A 422 -13.12 -7.65 6.17
N GLU A 423 -12.77 -8.80 6.73
CA GLU A 423 -13.41 -9.30 7.94
C GLU A 423 -13.00 -8.44 9.13
N ASN A 424 -13.98 -7.93 9.88
CA ASN A 424 -13.71 -7.34 11.18
C ASN A 424 -13.74 -8.47 12.21
N ASP A 425 -12.69 -8.59 13.01
CA ASP A 425 -12.64 -9.55 14.10
C ASP A 425 -13.84 -9.33 15.05
N GLY A 426 -14.60 -10.38 15.32
CA GLY A 426 -15.82 -10.35 16.15
C GLY A 426 -17.15 -10.02 15.44
N VAL A 427 -17.16 -9.65 14.15
CA VAL A 427 -18.41 -9.47 13.38
C VAL A 427 -18.66 -10.69 12.50
N ILE A 428 -19.32 -11.69 13.08
CA ILE A 428 -19.55 -13.02 12.46
C ILE A 428 -20.52 -12.97 11.27
N SER A 429 -21.33 -11.91 11.15
CA SER A 429 -22.13 -11.63 9.96
C SER A 429 -22.50 -10.15 9.92
N LYS A 430 -22.22 -9.48 8.81
CA LYS A 430 -22.77 -8.15 8.55
C LYS A 430 -24.19 -8.35 8.03
N SER A 431 -25.18 -7.73 8.68
CA SER A 431 -26.55 -7.79 8.20
C SER A 431 -26.61 -7.25 6.77
N GLY A 432 -27.43 -7.87 5.91
CA GLY A 432 -27.65 -7.37 4.54
C GLY A 432 -28.11 -5.91 4.53
N SER A 433 -28.81 -5.47 5.59
CA SER A 433 -29.20 -4.07 5.77
C SER A 433 -28.01 -3.14 6.05
N ASP A 434 -27.03 -3.57 6.85
CA ASP A 434 -25.85 -2.77 7.16
C ASP A 434 -24.96 -2.60 5.93
N VAL A 435 -24.77 -3.67 5.15
CA VAL A 435 -24.06 -3.61 3.87
C VAL A 435 -24.76 -2.63 2.93
N TYR A 436 -26.09 -2.70 2.85
CA TYR A 436 -26.91 -1.83 2.01
C TYR A 436 -26.78 -0.34 2.39
N TYR A 437 -26.93 0.01 3.67
CA TYR A 437 -26.84 1.41 4.09
C TYR A 437 -25.41 1.97 3.96
N ASN A 438 -24.38 1.16 4.28
CA ASN A 438 -23.00 1.55 4.04
C ASN A 438 -22.74 1.83 2.55
N TYR A 439 -23.30 1.01 1.65
CA TYR A 439 -23.21 1.22 0.22
C TYR A 439 -23.89 2.51 -0.23
N LEU A 440 -25.09 2.83 0.30
CA LEU A 440 -25.78 4.09 0.00
C LEU A 440 -24.99 5.33 0.44
N ILE A 441 -24.42 5.30 1.65
CA ILE A 441 -23.58 6.39 2.16
C ILE A 441 -22.35 6.56 1.27
N TYR A 442 -21.73 5.45 0.87
CA TYR A 442 -20.58 5.47 -0.04
C TYR A 442 -20.96 6.10 -1.39
N ILE A 443 -22.04 5.67 -2.04
CA ILE A 443 -22.49 6.29 -3.30
C ILE A 443 -22.75 7.78 -3.16
N ALA A 444 -23.38 8.20 -2.05
CA ALA A 444 -23.65 9.62 -1.81
C ALA A 444 -22.36 10.46 -1.72
N SER A 445 -21.24 9.87 -1.29
CA SER A 445 -19.94 10.54 -1.23
C SER A 445 -19.25 10.69 -2.59
N LEU A 446 -19.58 9.84 -3.58
CA LEU A 446 -18.93 9.81 -4.89
C LEU A 446 -19.23 11.03 -5.78
N VAL A 447 -20.20 11.87 -5.40
CA VAL A 447 -20.63 13.03 -6.20
C VAL A 447 -19.48 14.02 -6.41
N GLN A 448 -18.61 14.20 -5.42
CA GLN A 448 -17.44 15.08 -5.52
C GLN A 448 -16.38 14.49 -6.45
N ASP A 449 -16.08 13.20 -6.32
CA ASP A 449 -15.14 12.48 -7.17
C ASP A 449 -15.57 12.55 -8.65
N GLU A 450 -16.85 12.23 -8.90
CA GLU A 450 -17.47 12.30 -10.23
C GLU A 450 -17.32 13.70 -10.85
N TYR A 451 -17.51 14.76 -10.06
CA TYR A 451 -17.36 16.14 -10.54
C TYR A 451 -15.95 16.40 -11.08
N TYR A 452 -14.90 16.05 -10.34
CA TYR A 452 -13.51 16.32 -10.75
C TYR A 452 -13.12 15.52 -11.99
N ILE A 453 -13.52 14.25 -12.06
CA ILE A 453 -13.20 13.34 -13.16
C ILE A 453 -13.94 13.75 -14.45
N THR A 454 -15.22 14.10 -14.34
CA THR A 454 -16.05 14.43 -15.52
C THR A 454 -15.98 15.91 -15.92
N LYS A 455 -15.26 16.74 -15.16
CA LYS A 455 -15.19 18.21 -15.36
C LYS A 455 -14.81 18.60 -16.78
N GLU A 456 -13.75 18.01 -17.32
CA GLU A 456 -13.17 18.41 -18.61
C GLU A 456 -13.95 17.85 -19.79
N ILE A 457 -14.52 16.65 -19.66
CA ILE A 457 -15.41 16.09 -20.68
C ILE A 457 -16.74 16.86 -20.73
N ASN A 458 -17.30 17.23 -19.58
CA ASN A 458 -18.49 18.07 -19.51
C ASN A 458 -18.23 19.47 -20.08
N ARG A 459 -17.05 20.05 -19.80
CA ARG A 459 -16.61 21.30 -20.45
C ARG A 459 -16.54 21.13 -21.97
N ALA A 460 -15.96 20.04 -22.46
CA ALA A 460 -15.84 19.79 -23.89
C ALA A 460 -17.21 19.62 -24.57
N ILE A 461 -18.12 18.85 -23.95
CA ILE A 461 -19.50 18.68 -24.41
C ILE A 461 -20.20 20.04 -24.49
N HIS A 462 -20.13 20.88 -23.45
CA HIS A 462 -20.76 22.20 -23.47
C HIS A 462 -20.16 23.17 -24.50
N LEU A 463 -18.88 23.02 -24.85
CA LEU A 463 -18.21 23.84 -25.86
C LEU A 463 -18.57 23.41 -27.29
N ASN A 464 -18.71 22.10 -27.53
CA ASN A 464 -19.11 21.55 -28.83
C ASN A 464 -20.62 21.59 -29.07
N PHE A 465 -21.42 21.48 -28.00
CA PHE A 465 -22.88 21.40 -28.02
C PHE A 465 -23.48 22.41 -27.04
N PRO A 466 -23.56 23.70 -27.38
CA PRO A 466 -23.97 24.76 -26.45
C PRO A 466 -25.37 24.58 -25.83
N ASP A 467 -26.27 23.87 -26.52
CA ASP A 467 -27.62 23.64 -26.02
C ASP A 467 -27.65 22.67 -24.82
N THR A 468 -26.67 21.76 -24.71
CA THR A 468 -26.53 20.89 -23.52
C THR A 468 -26.37 21.70 -22.24
N LYS A 469 -25.64 22.82 -22.30
CA LYS A 469 -25.43 23.71 -21.16
C LYS A 469 -26.72 24.42 -20.74
N LYS A 470 -27.53 24.85 -21.71
CA LYS A 470 -28.83 25.51 -21.45
C LYS A 470 -29.84 24.52 -20.84
N GLN A 471 -29.80 23.27 -21.28
CA GLN A 471 -30.70 22.20 -20.83
C GLN A 471 -30.22 21.50 -19.54
N GLY A 472 -29.03 21.85 -19.03
CA GLY A 472 -28.46 21.23 -17.83
C GLY A 472 -28.04 19.76 -18.02
N ILE A 473 -27.73 19.37 -19.27
CA ILE A 473 -27.32 18.01 -19.62
C ILE A 473 -25.83 17.85 -19.38
N LYS A 474 -25.44 16.83 -18.62
CA LYS A 474 -24.04 16.50 -18.32
C LYS A 474 -23.81 15.00 -18.41
N LEU A 475 -22.58 14.62 -18.72
CA LEU A 475 -22.09 13.26 -18.61
C LEU A 475 -21.75 12.96 -17.16
N GLY A 476 -22.11 11.76 -16.72
CA GLY A 476 -21.66 11.21 -15.45
C GLY A 476 -21.85 9.71 -15.39
N PHE A 477 -21.57 9.12 -14.23
CA PHE A 477 -21.55 7.67 -14.10
C PHE A 477 -22.90 7.13 -13.66
N TRP A 478 -23.35 6.07 -14.33
CA TRP A 478 -24.57 5.38 -13.98
C TRP A 478 -24.28 4.29 -12.94
N ILE A 479 -24.69 4.53 -11.71
CA ILE A 479 -24.53 3.61 -10.58
C ILE A 479 -25.90 3.06 -10.22
N ASP A 480 -26.06 1.74 -10.31
CA ASP A 480 -27.29 1.08 -9.87
C ASP A 480 -27.31 0.95 -8.34
N ILE A 481 -28.41 1.40 -7.77
CA ILE A 481 -28.76 1.15 -6.38
C ILE A 481 -29.66 -0.10 -6.36
N PRO A 482 -29.22 -1.23 -5.80
CA PRO A 482 -30.06 -2.41 -5.72
C PRO A 482 -31.29 -2.12 -4.85
N ALA A 483 -32.48 -2.56 -5.25
CA ALA A 483 -33.65 -2.44 -4.40
C ALA A 483 -33.51 -3.37 -3.17
N LYS A 484 -34.09 -2.99 -2.02
CA LYS A 484 -34.16 -3.91 -0.89
C LYS A 484 -35.05 -5.10 -1.29
N LEU A 485 -34.63 -6.32 -0.94
CA LEU A 485 -35.39 -7.55 -1.24
C LEU A 485 -36.83 -7.53 -0.68
N GLN A 486 -37.03 -6.84 0.44
CA GLN A 486 -38.34 -6.60 1.06
C GLN A 486 -39.25 -5.66 0.25
N ASP A 487 -38.66 -4.74 -0.51
CA ASP A 487 -39.36 -3.74 -1.33
C ASP A 487 -39.47 -4.19 -2.81
N THR A 488 -38.87 -5.34 -3.14
CA THR A 488 -38.89 -5.93 -4.49
C THR A 488 -40.01 -6.94 -4.59
N SER A 489 -40.87 -6.79 -5.61
CA SER A 489 -41.96 -7.72 -5.89
C SER A 489 -41.40 -9.14 -6.07
N PRO A 490 -42.13 -10.22 -5.69
CA PRO A 490 -41.62 -11.58 -5.83
C PRO A 490 -41.16 -11.96 -7.25
N GLY A 491 -41.70 -11.31 -8.30
CA GLY A 491 -41.30 -11.50 -9.70
C GLY A 491 -40.00 -10.80 -10.10
N ASP A 492 -39.64 -9.70 -9.43
CA ASP A 492 -38.43 -8.90 -9.74
C ASP A 492 -37.20 -9.32 -8.91
N ARG A 493 -37.34 -10.36 -8.07
CA ARG A 493 -36.23 -10.87 -7.26
C ARG A 493 -35.21 -11.59 -8.15
N LEU A 494 -33.92 -11.35 -7.85
CA LEU A 494 -32.74 -11.90 -8.54
C LEU A 494 -32.73 -13.44 -8.74
N GLN A 495 -33.63 -14.19 -8.13
CA GLN A 495 -33.80 -15.63 -8.39
C GLN A 495 -34.28 -15.94 -9.81
N GLN A 496 -34.88 -14.99 -10.55
CA GLN A 496 -35.33 -15.22 -11.93
C GLN A 496 -34.40 -14.65 -13.02
N THR A 497 -33.42 -13.81 -12.67
CA THR A 497 -32.60 -13.06 -13.64
C THR A 497 -31.16 -13.54 -13.79
N ALA A 498 -30.72 -14.54 -13.02
CA ALA A 498 -29.47 -15.25 -13.29
C ALA A 498 -29.69 -16.33 -14.37
N THR A 499 -29.51 -15.95 -15.64
CA THR A 499 -29.38 -16.85 -16.80
C THR A 499 -30.42 -17.99 -16.85
N GLY A 500 -31.70 -17.63 -16.94
CA GLY A 500 -32.71 -18.55 -17.41
C GLY A 500 -32.82 -18.43 -18.93
N ASP A 501 -32.10 -19.27 -19.68
CA ASP A 501 -32.50 -19.53 -21.07
C ASP A 501 -33.99 -19.89 -21.05
N PRO A 502 -34.86 -19.22 -21.85
CA PRO A 502 -36.26 -19.58 -21.89
C PRO A 502 -36.34 -21.02 -22.35
N LYS A 503 -36.79 -21.92 -21.45
CA LYS A 503 -37.09 -23.31 -21.79
C LYS A 503 -37.98 -23.29 -23.02
N SER A 504 -37.42 -23.65 -24.17
CA SER A 504 -38.16 -23.89 -25.39
C SER A 504 -39.28 -24.87 -25.04
N ASN A 505 -40.52 -24.48 -25.33
CA ASN A 505 -41.69 -25.33 -25.21
C ASN A 505 -41.49 -26.61 -26.01
N ILE A 506 -41.00 -27.67 -25.38
CA ILE A 506 -41.11 -29.02 -25.90
C ILE A 506 -42.54 -29.46 -25.56
N THR A 507 -43.44 -29.15 -26.48
CA THR A 507 -44.76 -29.76 -26.57
C THR A 507 -44.54 -31.27 -26.66
N LYS A 508 -44.70 -31.99 -25.54
CA LYS A 508 -44.91 -33.43 -25.58
C LYS A 508 -46.24 -33.68 -26.26
N LYS A 509 -46.21 -33.86 -27.59
CA LYS A 509 -47.26 -34.61 -28.27
C LYS A 509 -47.16 -36.05 -27.77
N GLN A 510 -48.22 -36.45 -27.06
CA GLN A 510 -48.58 -37.85 -26.90
C GLN A 510 -48.76 -38.46 -28.29
N GLU A 511 -48.15 -39.62 -28.52
CA GLU A 511 -48.65 -40.59 -29.50
C GLU A 511 -48.16 -41.98 -29.07
N GLN A 512 -49.16 -42.76 -28.63
CA GLN A 512 -49.31 -44.22 -28.50
C GLN A 512 -48.39 -45.00 -27.55
#